data_AF-A0AAW0KVY2-F1
#
_entry.id   AF-A0AAW0KVY2-F1
#
_cell.length_a   1.000
_cell.length_b   1.000
_cell.length_c   1.000
_cell.angle_alpha   90.00
_cell.angle_beta   90.00
_cell.angle_gamma   90.00
#
_symmetry.space_group_name_H-M   'P 1'
#
loop_
_entity.id
_entity.type
_entity.pdbx_description
1 polymer ?
#
loop_
_entity_poly.entity_id
_entity_poly.type
_entity_poly.pdbx_seq_one_letter_code
_entity_poly.pdbx_strand_id
1 'polypeptide(L)'
;MSCRTKAYLTLHNFENDVDGNGPSECDNQYHLVDTPTVALLTEWFNKKSWCLNNITISANGRSMVAMVIDECDLTMRCDSNHDRMY
;
A
#
# COMPACT_ATOMS: atom_id res chain seq x y z
N MET A 1 -3.37 -18.87 15.63
CA MET A 1 -3.34 -17.94 14.46
C MET A 1 -4.21 -16.75 14.79
N SER A 2 -3.65 -15.54 14.83
CA SER A 2 -4.47 -14.35 15.03
C SER A 2 -5.29 -14.10 13.77
N CYS A 3 -6.62 -14.12 13.84
CA CYS A 3 -7.49 -13.75 12.72
C CYS A 3 -7.54 -12.23 12.48
N ARG A 4 -6.78 -11.43 13.25
CA ARG A 4 -6.73 -9.97 13.15
C ARG A 4 -5.32 -9.46 13.44
N THR A 5 -4.70 -8.83 12.45
CA THR A 5 -3.40 -8.18 12.59
C THR A 5 -3.62 -6.74 13.02
N LYS A 6 -2.92 -6.29 14.07
CA LYS A 6 -2.90 -4.86 14.44
C LYS A 6 -1.91 -4.14 13.54
N ALA A 7 -2.33 -2.99 12.99
CA ALA A 7 -1.54 -2.19 12.07
C ALA A 7 -1.76 -0.71 12.33
N TYR A 8 -0.84 0.12 11.82
CA TYR A 8 -1.03 1.56 11.68
C TYR A 8 -1.44 1.84 10.23
N LEU A 9 -2.52 2.62 10.05
CA LEU A 9 -2.99 3.04 8.74
C LEU A 9 -2.49 4.45 8.47
N THR A 10 -1.79 4.64 7.36
CA THR A 10 -1.39 5.94 6.81
C THR A 10 -2.15 6.21 5.52
N LEU A 11 -2.24 7.48 5.12
CA LEU A 11 -2.81 7.86 3.84
C LEU A 11 -1.68 7.99 2.80
N HIS A 12 -1.88 7.44 1.62
CA HIS A 12 -0.92 7.48 0.51
C HIS A 12 -1.65 7.75 -0.80
N ASN A 13 -1.02 8.49 -1.73
CA ASN A 13 -1.57 8.74 -3.06
C ASN A 13 -0.93 7.79 -4.09
N PHE A 14 -1.76 7.08 -4.85
CA PHE A 14 -1.35 6.14 -5.90
C PHE A 14 -1.60 6.68 -7.32
N GLU A 15 -2.02 7.93 -7.44
CA GLU A 15 -2.19 8.58 -8.73
C GLU A 15 -0.83 8.89 -9.38
N ASN A 16 -0.86 9.05 -10.70
CA ASN A 16 0.30 9.49 -11.45
C ASN A 16 0.59 10.95 -11.07
N ASP A 17 1.68 11.17 -10.34
CA ASP A 17 2.20 12.51 -10.10
C ASP A 17 3.29 12.86 -11.11
N VAL A 18 3.52 14.16 -11.29
CA VAL A 18 4.64 14.66 -12.10
C VAL A 18 5.97 14.51 -11.33
N ASP A 19 5.89 14.16 -10.04
CA ASP A 19 6.98 14.18 -9.06
C ASP A 19 7.68 12.82 -8.85
N GLY A 20 7.25 11.76 -9.54
CA GLY A 20 8.08 10.58 -9.79
C GLY A 20 7.81 9.38 -8.91
N ASN A 21 6.61 9.24 -8.34
CA ASN A 21 6.23 7.94 -7.79
C ASN A 21 5.94 6.96 -8.93
N GLY A 22 6.58 5.78 -8.92
CA GLY A 22 6.36 4.75 -9.93
C GLY A 22 4.95 4.13 -9.83
N PRO A 23 4.51 3.42 -10.88
CA PRO A 23 3.25 2.68 -10.82
C PRO A 23 3.33 1.55 -9.77
N SER A 24 2.18 1.11 -9.27
CA SER A 24 2.10 0.14 -8.18
C SER A 24 2.67 -1.24 -8.53
N GLU A 25 3.34 -1.88 -7.58
CA GLU A 25 4.16 -3.07 -7.82
C GLU A 25 3.36 -4.32 -8.29
N CYS A 26 2.07 -4.41 -7.95
CA CYS A 26 1.25 -5.56 -8.30
C CYS A 26 0.82 -5.60 -9.77
N ASP A 27 0.52 -4.46 -10.36
CA ASP A 27 -0.09 -4.37 -11.70
C ASP A 27 0.56 -3.37 -12.64
N ASN A 28 1.59 -2.65 -12.19
CA ASN A 28 2.24 -1.57 -12.93
C ASN A 28 1.24 -0.51 -13.42
N GLN A 29 0.22 -0.20 -12.61
CA GLN A 29 -0.73 0.86 -12.88
C GLN A 29 -0.72 1.93 -11.78
N TYR A 30 -1.20 3.12 -12.14
CA TYR A 30 -1.62 4.14 -11.18
C TYR A 30 -3.08 3.91 -10.81
N HIS A 31 -3.43 4.24 -9.58
CA HIS A 31 -4.78 4.02 -9.04
C HIS A 31 -5.37 5.35 -8.59
N LEU A 32 -6.62 5.61 -9.01
CA LEU A 32 -7.34 6.82 -8.63
C LEU A 32 -7.62 6.84 -7.12
N VAL A 33 -7.61 8.03 -6.52
CA VAL A 33 -7.88 8.24 -5.08
C VAL A 33 -9.21 7.63 -4.61
N ASP A 34 -10.22 7.57 -5.48
CA ASP A 34 -11.54 7.03 -5.16
C ASP A 34 -11.61 5.49 -5.13
N THR A 35 -10.53 4.79 -5.51
CA THR A 35 -10.47 3.32 -5.48
C THR A 35 -9.94 2.87 -4.11
N PRO A 36 -10.64 2.01 -3.36
CA PRO A 36 -10.15 1.50 -2.08
C PRO A 36 -8.95 0.56 -2.28
N THR A 37 -7.75 1.12 -2.31
CA THR A 37 -6.49 0.41 -2.50
C THR A 37 -5.52 0.67 -1.36
N VAL A 38 -4.59 -0.26 -1.14
CA VAL A 38 -3.60 -0.18 -0.05
C VAL A 38 -2.26 -0.78 -0.44
N ALA A 39 -1.20 -0.25 0.17
CA ALA A 39 0.11 -0.86 0.21
C ALA A 39 0.30 -1.65 1.52
N LEU A 40 1.00 -2.78 1.47
CA LEU A 40 1.35 -3.56 2.66
C LEU A 40 2.84 -3.47 2.94
N LEU A 41 3.22 -3.46 4.21
CA LEU A 41 4.63 -3.62 4.60
C LEU A 41 5.23 -4.88 3.97
N THR A 42 6.50 -4.85 3.60
CA THR A 42 7.25 -5.94 2.96
C THR A 42 6.94 -7.34 3.53
N GLU A 43 6.94 -7.46 4.87
CA GLU A 43 6.66 -8.73 5.56
C GLU A 43 5.24 -9.25 5.31
N TRP A 44 4.27 -8.35 5.19
CA TRP A 44 2.87 -8.69 4.93
C TRP A 44 2.57 -8.82 3.45
N PHE A 45 3.21 -8.00 2.61
CA PHE A 45 3.12 -8.08 1.15
C PHE A 45 3.59 -9.45 0.64
N ASN A 46 4.57 -10.05 1.34
CA ASN A 46 5.01 -11.43 1.18
C ASN A 46 5.32 -11.76 -0.29
N LYS A 47 6.25 -10.98 -0.87
CA LYS A 47 6.73 -11.16 -2.25
C LYS A 47 5.57 -11.25 -3.26
N LYS A 48 4.67 -10.27 -3.22
CA LYS A 48 3.48 -10.17 -4.09
C LYS A 48 2.40 -11.24 -3.87
N SER A 49 2.50 -12.10 -2.85
CA SER A 49 1.48 -13.16 -2.64
C SER A 49 0.08 -12.60 -2.36
N TRP A 50 0.01 -11.35 -1.88
CA TRP A 50 -1.23 -10.65 -1.60
C TRP A 50 -1.68 -9.73 -2.73
N CYS A 51 -0.94 -9.63 -3.83
CA CYS A 51 -1.30 -8.75 -4.92
C CYS A 51 -2.71 -9.03 -5.45
N LEU A 52 -3.48 -7.94 -5.61
CA LEU A 52 -4.86 -7.94 -6.09
C LEU A 52 -5.83 -8.74 -5.20
N ASN A 53 -5.41 -9.17 -4.01
CA ASN A 53 -6.29 -9.74 -3.02
C ASN A 53 -6.94 -8.63 -2.19
N ASN A 54 -8.15 -8.91 -1.75
CA ASN A 54 -8.91 -8.03 -0.88
C ASN A 54 -8.62 -8.32 0.59
N ILE A 55 -8.42 -7.26 1.36
CA ILE A 55 -8.32 -7.31 2.83
C ILE A 55 -9.43 -6.50 3.47
N THR A 56 -9.81 -6.87 4.69
CA THR A 56 -10.77 -6.09 5.49
C THR A 56 -10.00 -5.26 6.52
N ILE A 57 -10.10 -3.94 6.42
CA ILE A 57 -9.55 -2.99 7.39
C ILE A 57 -10.66 -2.61 8.35
N SER A 58 -10.39 -2.67 9.66
CA SER A 58 -11.37 -2.32 10.69
C SER A 58 -10.79 -1.30 11.67
N ALA A 59 -11.44 -0.15 11.81
CA ALA A 59 -11.03 0.95 12.69
C ALA A 59 -12.25 1.76 13.16
N ASN A 60 -12.22 2.28 14.39
CA ASN A 60 -13.28 3.14 14.94
C ASN A 60 -14.71 2.58 14.81
N GLY A 61 -14.86 1.26 14.96
CA GLY A 61 -16.16 0.56 14.83
C GLY A 61 -16.67 0.43 13.38
N ARG A 62 -15.86 0.80 12.38
CA ARG A 62 -16.15 0.67 10.95
C ARG A 62 -15.23 -0.36 10.31
N SER A 63 -15.67 -0.91 9.19
CA SER A 63 -14.88 -1.82 8.36
C SER A 63 -15.03 -1.46 6.89
N MET A 64 -13.96 -1.62 6.11
CA MET A 64 -13.97 -1.47 4.66
C MET A 64 -13.14 -2.58 4.01
N VAL A 65 -13.44 -2.87 2.75
CA VAL A 65 -12.63 -3.77 1.92
C VAL A 65 -11.72 -2.92 1.05
N ALA A 66 -10.43 -3.27 1.01
CA ALA A 66 -9.46 -2.63 0.14
C ALA A 66 -8.61 -3.69 -0.59
N MET A 67 -8.19 -3.36 -1.80
CA MET A 67 -7.34 -4.21 -2.63
C MET A 67 -5.86 -3.88 -2.40
N VAL A 68 -5.04 -4.90 -2.23
CA VAL A 68 -3.59 -4.73 -2.11
C VAL A 68 -2.99 -4.51 -3.50
N ILE A 69 -2.35 -3.37 -3.70
CA ILE A 69 -1.79 -2.98 -5.01
C ILE A 69 -0.28 -2.75 -4.97
N ASP A 70 0.30 -2.54 -3.79
CA ASP A 70 1.69 -2.10 -3.69
C ASP A 70 2.40 -2.58 -2.43
N GLU A 71 3.73 -2.49 -2.45
CA GLU A 71 4.60 -2.73 -1.30
C GLU A 71 4.97 -1.41 -0.62
N CYS A 72 4.84 -1.36 0.69
CA CYS A 72 5.38 -0.28 1.52
C CYS A 72 6.74 -0.73 2.07
N ASP A 73 7.80 -0.49 1.31
CA ASP A 73 9.17 -0.79 1.73
C ASP A 73 9.71 0.34 2.63
N LEU A 74 9.66 0.10 3.95
CA LEU A 74 10.20 1.04 4.94
C LEU A 74 11.74 1.01 5.04
N THR A 75 12.40 0.08 4.35
CA THR A 75 13.87 -0.09 4.35
C THR A 75 14.56 0.77 3.30
N MET A 76 13.82 1.23 2.29
CA MET A 76 14.26 2.23 1.32
C MET A 76 14.34 3.61 1.97
N ARG A 77 15.34 3.79 2.84
CA ARG A 77 15.74 5.09 3.35
C ARG A 77 17.11 5.45 2.79
N CYS A 78 17.14 6.56 2.05
CA CYS A 78 18.33 7.24 1.52
C CYS A 78 19.07 6.53 0.38
N ASP A 79 18.35 6.00 -0.61
CA ASP A 79 18.93 5.85 -1.96
C ASP A 79 18.51 7.05 -2.81
N SER A 80 19.45 7.55 -3.61
CA SER A 80 19.36 8.66 -4.56
C SER A 80 18.13 8.68 -5.49
N ASN A 81 17.38 7.58 -5.55
CA ASN A 81 16.20 7.42 -6.38
C ASN A 81 14.86 7.71 -5.67
N HIS A 82 14.83 7.82 -4.33
CA HIS A 82 13.57 8.01 -3.58
C HIS A 82 13.74 9.05 -2.47
N ASP A 83 14.07 10.28 -2.87
CA ASP A 83 14.12 11.43 -1.98
C ASP A 83 12.74 12.12 -2.00
N ARG A 84 11.85 11.76 -1.06
CA ARG A 84 10.90 12.66 -0.34
C ARG A 84 9.77 11.89 0.35
N MET A 85 9.94 11.67 1.64
CA MET A 85 8.85 11.38 2.56
C MET A 85 8.21 12.71 2.99
N TYR A 86 6.97 12.99 2.58
CA TYR A 86 6.02 13.87 3.27
C TYR A 86 4.64 13.26 3.27
#